data_AF-A0A2E5YJ13-F1
#
_entry.id   AF-A0A2E5YJ13-F1
#
_cell.length_a   1.000
_cell.length_b   1.000
_cell.length_c   1.000
_cell.angle_alpha   90.00
_cell.angle_beta   90.00
_cell.angle_gamma   90.00
#
_symmetry.space_group_name_H-M   'P 1'
#
loop_
_entity.id
_entity.type
_entity.pdbx_description
1 polymer ?
#
loop_
_entity_poly.entity_id
_entity_poly.type
_entity_poly.pdbx_seq_one_letter_code
_entity_poly.pdbx_strand_id
1 'polypeptide(L)'
;MKMADHKNCRGHRTAHWARTLATALLAIGLVGAPTAALAEPEYDAARKVGRGFANVALGFLAIPGQMIIESKRRGPGAGLPLGFAMGIGWFVTTEVVGVWEILSCPFEIPAGFRPMIDPEFPWDYFDAIDSAPSDGAALKGT
;
A
#
# COMPACT_ATOMS: atom_id res chain seq x y z
N MET A 1 -25.34 -23.19 56.17
CA MET A 1 -24.78 -24.11 55.17
C MET A 1 -24.64 -23.33 53.86
N LYS A 2 -23.41 -22.99 53.46
CA LYS A 2 -23.10 -22.10 52.32
C LYS A 2 -22.02 -22.79 51.49
N MET A 3 -22.23 -22.84 50.17
CA MET A 3 -21.26 -23.05 49.06
C MET A 3 -21.92 -23.92 47.98
N ALA A 4 -21.80 -23.66 46.69
CA ALA A 4 -21.36 -22.51 45.91
C ALA A 4 -21.84 -22.80 44.48
N ASP A 5 -22.37 -21.79 43.80
CA ASP A 5 -22.87 -21.85 42.43
C ASP A 5 -21.69 -22.07 41.44
N HIS A 6 -21.75 -23.17 40.68
CA HIS A 6 -20.66 -23.67 39.85
C HIS A 6 -20.84 -23.34 38.35
N LYS A 7 -21.60 -22.30 37.98
CA LYS A 7 -22.00 -22.08 36.57
C LYS A 7 -21.39 -20.90 35.82
N ASN A 8 -20.37 -20.21 36.31
CA ASN A 8 -19.92 -18.97 35.66
C ASN A 8 -18.41 -18.87 35.31
N CYS A 9 -17.89 -19.77 34.46
CA CYS A 9 -16.49 -19.65 34.00
C CYS A 9 -16.20 -19.92 32.51
N ARG A 10 -17.19 -20.13 31.65
CA ARG A 10 -16.92 -20.43 30.22
C ARG A 10 -17.59 -19.50 29.18
N GLY A 11 -18.53 -18.63 29.54
CA GLY A 11 -19.26 -17.79 28.57
C GLY A 11 -18.66 -16.41 28.26
N HIS A 12 -17.81 -15.86 29.14
CA HIS A 12 -17.39 -14.46 28.98
C HIS A 12 -16.21 -14.25 28.03
N ARG A 13 -15.27 -15.21 27.90
CA ARG A 13 -14.05 -14.96 27.11
C ARG A 13 -14.26 -15.01 25.60
N THR A 14 -15.15 -15.84 25.09
CA THR A 14 -15.35 -15.97 23.63
C THR A 14 -16.22 -14.83 23.06
N ALA A 15 -17.10 -14.25 23.86
CA ALA A 15 -18.00 -13.18 23.43
C ALA A 15 -17.32 -11.80 23.29
N HIS A 16 -16.29 -11.50 24.09
CA HIS A 16 -15.57 -10.21 24.01
C HIS A 16 -14.60 -10.15 22.83
N TRP A 17 -13.99 -11.27 22.46
CA TRP A 17 -13.10 -11.36 21.30
C TRP A 17 -13.89 -11.31 19.99
N ALA A 18 -15.07 -11.94 19.93
CA ALA A 18 -15.96 -11.83 18.78
C ALA A 18 -16.53 -10.42 18.60
N ARG A 19 -16.81 -9.68 19.69
CA ARG A 19 -17.32 -8.29 19.64
C ARG A 19 -16.26 -7.25 19.31
N THR A 20 -15.02 -7.45 19.73
CA THR A 20 -13.89 -6.55 19.41
C THR A 20 -13.43 -6.73 17.96
N LEU A 21 -13.40 -7.96 17.44
CA LEU A 21 -13.13 -8.20 16.02
C LEU A 21 -14.26 -7.70 15.11
N ALA A 22 -15.52 -7.86 15.52
CA ALA A 22 -16.65 -7.34 14.75
C ALA A 22 -16.71 -5.80 14.73
N THR A 23 -16.35 -5.12 15.82
CA THR A 23 -16.28 -3.63 15.84
C THR A 23 -15.08 -3.09 15.07
N ALA A 24 -13.92 -3.76 15.13
CA ALA A 24 -12.77 -3.40 14.31
C ALA A 24 -13.07 -3.56 12.80
N LEU A 25 -13.72 -4.65 12.40
CA LEU A 25 -14.11 -4.88 11.00
C LEU A 25 -15.22 -3.94 10.51
N LEU A 26 -16.16 -3.54 11.38
CA LEU A 26 -17.19 -2.57 11.03
C LEU A 26 -16.64 -1.12 10.94
N ALA A 27 -15.66 -0.77 11.78
CA ALA A 27 -14.95 0.51 11.67
C ALA A 27 -14.06 0.58 10.43
N ILE A 28 -13.40 -0.52 10.04
CA ILE A 28 -12.64 -0.62 8.79
C ILE A 28 -13.58 -0.62 7.57
N GLY A 29 -14.75 -1.27 7.68
CA GLY A 29 -15.79 -1.27 6.64
C GLY A 29 -16.51 0.06 6.42
N LEU A 30 -16.61 0.92 7.44
CA LEU A 30 -17.21 2.26 7.31
C LEU A 30 -16.23 3.29 6.71
N VAL A 31 -14.93 2.99 6.68
CA VAL A 31 -13.89 3.83 6.04
C VAL A 31 -13.63 3.40 4.59
N GLY A 32 -14.07 2.20 4.20
CA GLY A 32 -13.94 1.66 2.84
C GLY A 32 -15.21 1.76 2.00
N ALA A 33 -15.91 2.90 1.98
CA ALA A 33 -16.96 3.12 0.98
C ALA A 33 -16.33 3.66 -0.31
N PRO A 34 -16.14 2.87 -1.38
CA PRO A 34 -16.00 3.46 -2.70
C PRO A 34 -17.40 3.88 -3.09
N THR A 35 -17.73 5.18 -2.93
CA THR A 35 -18.81 5.70 -3.77
C THR A 35 -18.23 5.77 -5.17
N ALA A 36 -18.55 4.73 -5.95
CA ALA A 36 -18.30 4.73 -7.37
C ALA A 36 -19.18 5.81 -8.03
N ALA A 37 -18.66 6.41 -9.10
CA ALA A 37 -19.39 7.16 -10.11
C ALA A 37 -19.80 8.60 -9.77
N LEU A 38 -18.82 9.51 -9.67
CA LEU A 38 -18.92 10.86 -10.23
C LEU A 38 -17.58 11.16 -10.92
N ALA A 39 -17.59 12.01 -11.95
CA ALA A 39 -16.40 12.40 -12.68
C ALA A 39 -15.47 13.22 -11.76
N GLU A 40 -14.65 12.53 -10.97
CA GLU A 40 -13.66 13.17 -10.11
C GLU A 40 -12.50 13.69 -10.98
N PRO A 41 -11.92 14.88 -10.67
CA PRO A 41 -10.71 15.34 -11.32
C PRO A 41 -9.63 14.25 -11.25
N GLU A 42 -8.81 14.12 -12.29
CA GLU A 42 -7.73 13.11 -12.40
C GLU A 42 -6.87 13.03 -11.12
N TYR A 43 -6.77 14.16 -10.41
CA TYR A 43 -6.13 14.28 -9.12
C TYR A 43 -7.02 15.09 -8.14
N ASP A 44 -7.42 14.45 -7.04
CA ASP A 44 -8.20 15.05 -5.94
C ASP A 44 -7.55 14.76 -4.57
N ALA A 45 -7.94 15.51 -3.55
CA ALA A 45 -7.49 15.33 -2.16
C ALA A 45 -7.74 13.90 -1.66
N ALA A 46 -8.89 13.30 -2.00
CA ALA A 46 -9.19 11.92 -1.64
C ALA A 46 -8.22 10.92 -2.28
N ARG A 47 -7.84 11.15 -3.55
CA ARG A 47 -6.87 10.32 -4.28
C ARG A 47 -5.45 10.47 -3.71
N LYS A 48 -5.06 11.68 -3.32
CA LYS A 48 -3.77 11.94 -2.64
C LYS A 48 -3.66 11.20 -1.30
N VAL A 49 -4.71 11.21 -0.48
CA VAL A 49 -4.72 10.41 0.77
C VAL A 49 -4.71 8.92 0.47
N GLY A 50 -5.53 8.47 -0.48
CA GLY A 50 -5.59 7.06 -0.89
C GLY A 50 -4.23 6.56 -1.39
N ARG A 51 -3.53 7.35 -2.19
CA ARG A 51 -2.17 7.09 -2.65
C ARG A 51 -1.14 7.14 -1.53
N GLY A 52 -1.19 8.15 -0.66
CA GLY A 52 -0.31 8.22 0.51
C GLY A 52 -0.46 7.01 1.43
N PHE A 53 -1.70 6.57 1.68
CA PHE A 53 -2.00 5.37 2.44
C PHE A 53 -1.53 4.10 1.72
N ALA A 54 -1.76 3.99 0.42
CA ALA A 54 -1.26 2.88 -0.39
C ALA A 54 0.27 2.78 -0.32
N ASN A 55 0.96 3.90 -0.41
CA ASN A 55 2.41 3.99 -0.32
C ASN A 55 2.96 3.56 1.04
N VAL A 56 2.28 3.91 2.14
CA VAL A 56 2.67 3.47 3.50
C VAL A 56 2.27 2.03 3.80
N ALA A 57 1.11 1.57 3.32
CA ALA A 57 0.61 0.23 3.62
C ALA A 57 1.29 -0.83 2.73
N LEU A 58 1.58 -0.48 1.49
CA LEU A 58 2.00 -1.40 0.43
C LEU A 58 3.34 -1.00 -0.19
N GLY A 59 4.07 -0.03 0.38
CA GLY A 59 5.38 0.42 -0.11
C GLY A 59 6.39 -0.71 -0.26
N PHE A 60 6.29 -1.78 0.54
CA PHE A 60 7.19 -2.93 0.46
C PHE A 60 7.16 -3.64 -0.90
N LEU A 61 6.10 -3.48 -1.70
CA LEU A 61 6.01 -3.99 -3.09
C LEU A 61 7.04 -3.36 -4.02
N ALA A 62 7.60 -2.19 -3.67
CA ALA A 62 8.72 -1.60 -4.39
C ALA A 62 9.94 -2.54 -4.43
N ILE A 63 10.15 -3.36 -3.40
CA ILE A 63 11.29 -4.27 -3.32
C ILE A 63 11.22 -5.36 -4.40
N PRO A 64 10.17 -6.21 -4.46
CA PRO A 64 10.06 -7.22 -5.52
C PRO A 64 9.93 -6.59 -6.91
N GLY A 65 9.26 -5.43 -7.04
CA GLY A 65 9.16 -4.72 -8.32
C GLY A 65 10.55 -4.36 -8.89
N GLN A 66 11.40 -3.71 -8.08
CA GLN A 66 12.76 -3.33 -8.49
C GLN A 66 13.67 -4.54 -8.73
N MET A 67 13.52 -5.62 -7.94
CA MET A 67 14.24 -6.87 -8.18
C MET A 67 13.93 -7.48 -9.55
N ILE A 68 12.66 -7.51 -9.97
CA ILE A 68 12.26 -8.06 -11.27
C ILE A 68 12.75 -7.17 -12.41
N ILE A 69 12.61 -5.85 -12.29
CA ILE A 69 13.07 -4.88 -13.29
C ILE A 69 14.57 -4.99 -13.51
N GLU A 70 15.37 -4.97 -12.44
CA GLU A 70 16.83 -5.05 -12.57
C GLU A 70 17.30 -6.45 -12.99
N SER A 71 16.58 -7.51 -12.62
CA SER A 71 16.83 -8.87 -13.12
C SER A 71 16.58 -8.99 -14.63
N LYS A 72 15.51 -8.38 -15.15
CA LYS A 72 15.25 -8.31 -16.60
C LYS A 72 16.29 -7.46 -17.33
N ARG A 73 16.81 -6.40 -16.69
CA ARG A 73 17.77 -5.46 -17.29
C ARG A 73 19.20 -5.98 -17.35
N ARG A 74 19.67 -6.64 -16.29
CA ARG A 74 21.10 -7.01 -16.11
C ARG A 74 21.32 -8.52 -15.98
N GLY A 75 20.25 -9.30 -16.07
CA GLY A 75 20.23 -10.73 -15.80
C GLY A 75 20.11 -11.04 -14.30
N PRO A 76 19.71 -12.27 -13.94
CA PRO A 76 19.39 -12.63 -12.55
C PRO A 76 20.58 -12.51 -11.58
N GLY A 77 21.79 -12.78 -12.05
CA GLY A 77 22.99 -12.84 -11.18
C GLY A 77 23.40 -11.49 -10.60
N ALA A 78 23.34 -10.43 -11.41
CA ALA A 78 23.65 -9.07 -10.96
C ALA A 78 22.38 -8.27 -10.62
N GLY A 79 21.27 -8.53 -11.30
CA GLY A 79 20.02 -7.78 -11.16
C GLY A 79 19.26 -8.02 -9.86
N LEU A 80 19.31 -9.23 -9.28
CA LEU A 80 18.66 -9.51 -7.99
C LEU A 80 19.27 -8.71 -6.82
N PRO A 81 20.59 -8.77 -6.55
CA PRO A 81 21.16 -8.02 -5.42
C PRO A 81 21.10 -6.50 -5.63
N LEU A 82 21.31 -6.02 -6.87
CA LEU A 82 21.18 -4.59 -7.20
C LEU A 82 19.72 -4.10 -7.08
N GLY A 83 18.77 -4.85 -7.64
CA GLY A 83 17.35 -4.53 -7.56
C GLY A 83 16.81 -4.60 -6.13
N PHE A 84 17.36 -5.47 -5.28
CA PHE A 84 17.03 -5.49 -3.86
C PHE A 84 17.52 -4.22 -3.14
N ALA A 85 18.77 -3.81 -3.38
CA ALA A 85 19.31 -2.58 -2.80
C ALA A 85 18.54 -1.33 -3.27
N MET A 86 18.24 -1.25 -4.57
CA MET A 86 17.40 -0.18 -5.14
C MET A 86 15.98 -0.22 -4.57
N GLY A 87 15.40 -1.41 -4.45
CA GLY A 87 14.09 -1.64 -3.86
C GLY A 87 13.97 -1.15 -2.42
N ILE A 88 15.01 -1.33 -1.59
CA ILE A 88 15.04 -0.77 -0.23
C ILE A 88 15.07 0.76 -0.25
N GLY A 89 15.92 1.36 -1.09
CA GLY A 89 15.98 2.82 -1.21
C GLY A 89 14.63 3.39 -1.67
N TRP A 90 14.00 2.71 -2.61
CA TRP A 90 12.69 3.11 -3.12
C TRP A 90 11.58 2.91 -2.09
N PHE A 91 11.60 1.81 -1.34
CA PHE A 91 10.69 1.56 -0.22
C PHE A 91 10.71 2.70 0.80
N VAL A 92 11.90 3.10 1.27
CA VAL A 92 12.03 4.22 2.23
C VAL A 92 11.50 5.52 1.63
N THR A 93 11.74 5.78 0.34
CA THR A 93 11.26 6.98 -0.35
C THR A 93 9.72 6.99 -0.42
N THR A 94 9.12 5.87 -0.82
CA THR A 94 7.67 5.68 -0.90
C THR A 94 7.00 5.82 0.47
N GLU A 95 7.59 5.29 1.54
CA GLU A 95 7.10 5.46 2.91
C GLU A 95 7.12 6.94 3.36
N VAL A 96 8.24 7.63 3.16
CA VAL A 96 8.39 9.04 3.54
C VAL A 96 7.42 9.92 2.76
N VAL A 97 7.31 9.72 1.44
CA VAL A 97 6.37 10.47 0.60
C VAL A 97 4.93 10.08 0.91
N GLY A 98 4.64 8.83 1.23
CA GLY A 98 3.29 8.40 1.61
C GLY A 98 2.81 9.08 2.89
N VAL A 99 3.65 9.11 3.93
CA VAL A 99 3.38 9.87 5.16
C VAL A 99 3.23 11.36 4.85
N TRP A 100 4.08 11.91 3.99
CA TRP A 100 4.01 13.31 3.59
C TRP A 100 2.71 13.64 2.85
N GLU A 101 2.23 12.79 1.94
CA GLU A 101 0.98 12.99 1.21
C GLU A 101 -0.25 12.95 2.14
N ILE A 102 -0.23 12.09 3.17
CA ILE A 102 -1.27 12.05 4.22
C ILE A 102 -1.24 13.34 5.05
N LEU A 103 -0.06 13.77 5.52
CA LEU A 103 0.08 14.97 6.36
C LEU A 103 -0.23 16.26 5.59
N SER A 104 0.12 16.30 4.31
CA SER A 104 -0.15 17.43 3.43
C SER A 104 -1.52 17.35 2.77
N CYS A 105 -2.40 16.42 3.16
CA CYS A 105 -3.78 16.32 2.65
C CYS A 105 -4.58 17.64 2.66
N PRO A 106 -4.51 18.51 3.70
CA PRO A 106 -5.23 19.78 3.65
C PRO A 106 -4.59 20.82 2.73
N PHE A 107 -3.42 20.53 2.14
CA PHE A 107 -2.66 21.43 1.30
C PHE A 107 -2.44 20.84 -0.10
N GLU A 108 -2.59 21.68 -1.13
CA GLU A 108 -2.34 21.32 -2.53
C GLU A 108 -0.83 21.30 -2.85
N ILE A 109 -0.06 20.55 -2.07
CA ILE A 109 1.39 20.38 -2.24
C ILE A 109 1.62 18.92 -2.63
N PRO A 110 1.87 18.57 -3.91
CA PRO A 110 2.11 19.41 -5.10
C PRO A 110 0.85 20.04 -5.73
N ALA A 111 1.03 21.11 -6.52
CA ALA A 111 -0.06 21.86 -7.16
C ALA A 111 -0.94 20.95 -8.03
N GLY A 112 -2.24 20.90 -7.73
CA GLY A 112 -3.21 20.04 -8.40
C GLY A 112 -3.09 18.55 -8.04
N PHE A 113 -2.66 18.21 -6.82
CA PHE A 113 -2.67 16.85 -6.26
C PHE A 113 -1.86 15.77 -7.04
N ARG A 114 -0.96 16.21 -7.91
CA ARG A 114 -0.15 15.33 -8.75
C ARG A 114 0.76 14.42 -7.93
N PRO A 115 1.05 13.20 -8.41
CA PRO A 115 1.98 12.29 -7.76
C PRO A 115 3.39 12.88 -7.70
N MET A 116 4.02 12.76 -6.53
CA MET A 116 5.41 13.18 -6.32
C MET A 116 6.42 12.08 -6.70
N ILE A 117 6.00 10.82 -6.63
CA ILE A 117 6.78 9.64 -7.02
C ILE A 117 6.04 8.94 -8.16
N ASP A 118 6.80 8.44 -9.13
CA ASP A 118 6.33 7.53 -10.17
C ASP A 118 6.95 6.15 -9.95
N PRO A 119 6.20 5.04 -9.96
CA PRO A 119 4.75 4.91 -10.13
C PRO A 119 3.88 5.55 -9.04
N GLU A 120 2.63 5.87 -9.40
CA GLU A 120 1.62 6.45 -8.52
C GLU A 120 1.31 5.53 -7.34
N PHE A 121 1.11 4.23 -7.59
CA PHE A 121 0.83 3.23 -6.56
C PHE A 121 1.89 2.11 -6.53
N PRO A 122 2.09 1.45 -5.37
CA PRO A 122 3.08 0.39 -5.24
C PRO A 122 2.81 -0.88 -6.07
N TRP A 123 1.62 -1.05 -6.65
CA TRP A 123 1.30 -2.19 -7.51
C TRP A 123 1.46 -1.89 -9.00
N ASP A 124 1.58 -0.63 -9.41
CA ASP A 124 1.71 -0.27 -10.83
C ASP A 124 3.05 -0.76 -11.43
N TYR A 125 4.04 -1.13 -10.60
CA TYR A 125 5.24 -1.83 -11.07
C TYR A 125 4.91 -3.11 -11.81
N PHE A 126 3.89 -3.85 -11.37
CA PHE A 126 3.54 -5.14 -11.95
C PHE A 126 2.85 -4.96 -13.30
N ASP A 127 1.97 -3.97 -13.41
CA ASP A 127 1.33 -3.62 -14.68
C ASP A 127 2.37 -3.19 -15.73
N ALA A 128 3.39 -2.44 -15.32
CA ALA A 128 4.51 -2.07 -16.18
C ALA A 128 5.37 -3.28 -16.57
N ILE A 129 5.56 -4.24 -15.66
CA ILE A 129 6.33 -5.48 -15.91
C ILE A 129 5.63 -6.38 -16.92
N ASP A 130 4.29 -6.46 -16.88
CA ASP A 130 3.47 -7.29 -17.76
C ASP A 130 3.31 -6.68 -19.15
N SER A 131 3.33 -5.34 -19.22
CA SER A 131 3.25 -4.59 -20.48
C SER A 131 4.59 -4.51 -21.23
N ALA A 132 5.71 -4.79 -20.55
CA ALA A 132 7.04 -4.69 -21.14
C ALA A 132 7.40 -5.92 -22.00
N PRO A 133 7.90 -5.73 -23.24
CA PRO A 133 8.46 -6.81 -24.06
C PRO A 133 9.53 -7.60 -23.28
N SER A 134 9.44 -8.94 -23.32
CA SER A 134 10.22 -9.87 -22.49
C SER A 134 11.73 -9.93 -22.80
N ASP A 135 12.14 -9.19 -23.83
CA ASP A 135 13.45 -9.15 -24.45
C ASP A 135 14.33 -7.97 -23.97
N GLY A 136 13.91 -7.25 -22.92
CA GLY A 136 14.74 -6.27 -22.21
C GLY A 136 15.00 -4.96 -22.97
N ALA A 137 14.52 -4.85 -24.21
CA ALA A 137 14.74 -3.70 -25.10
C ALA A 137 14.07 -2.40 -24.59
N ALA A 138 12.92 -2.50 -23.90
CA ALA A 138 12.18 -1.34 -23.40
C ALA A 138 12.78 -0.71 -22.13
N LEU A 139 13.57 -1.44 -21.34
CA LEU A 139 14.10 -0.99 -20.04
C LEU A 139 15.44 -0.24 -20.14
N LYS A 140 15.87 0.13 -21.36
CA LYS A 140 17.11 0.87 -21.62
C LYS A 140 16.88 2.40 -21.72
N GLY A 141 15.61 2.83 -21.72
CA GLY A 141 15.21 4.20 -22.08
C GLY A 141 14.81 5.13 -20.93
N THR A 142 14.90 4.69 -19.67
CA THR A 142 14.65 5.53 -18.49
C THR A 142 15.92 5.77 -17.68
#